data_AF-A0A965L620-F1
#
_entry.id   AF-A0A965L620-F1
#
_cell.length_a   1.000
_cell.length_b   1.000
_cell.length_c   1.000
_cell.angle_alpha   90.00
_cell.angle_beta   90.00
_cell.angle_gamma   90.00
#
_symmetry.space_group_name_H-M   'P 1'
#
loop_
_entity.id
_entity.type
_entity.pdbx_description
1 polymer ?
#
loop_
_entity_poly.entity_id
_entity_poly.type
_entity_poly.pdbx_seq_one_letter_code
_entity_poly.pdbx_strand_id
1 'polypeptide(L)'
;IEQVNEELIPVVITSKAGNAVLISESEWNSMRETAYLFSNPNNARTLLKSIEEMNSGQGQQYSMSELGKLIFGDGADEFLQSANEKQAASRKNRKRTVAARGGRTRTVKKRVARSK
;
A
#
# COMPACT_ATOMS: atom_id res chain seq x y z
N ILE A 1 12.98 7.54 -21.65
CA ILE A 1 12.42 6.84 -20.46
C ILE A 1 11.62 7.81 -19.62
N GLU A 2 12.20 8.95 -19.22
CA GLU A 2 11.50 10.02 -18.47
C GLU A 2 10.13 10.37 -19.07
N GLN A 3 10.09 10.72 -20.37
CA GLN A 3 8.83 11.01 -21.07
C GLN A 3 7.76 9.91 -20.92
N VAL A 4 8.14 8.64 -21.05
CA VAL A 4 7.21 7.50 -20.94
C VAL A 4 6.67 7.35 -19.51
N ASN A 5 7.49 7.68 -18.51
CA ASN A 5 7.08 7.63 -17.11
C ASN A 5 6.18 8.80 -16.72
N GLU A 6 6.41 10.00 -17.27
CA GLU A 6 5.63 11.20 -16.94
C GLU A 6 4.31 11.28 -17.71
N GLU A 7 4.34 10.93 -19.00
CA GLU A 7 3.16 11.07 -19.88
C GLU A 7 2.32 9.79 -19.94
N LEU A 8 2.86 8.64 -19.50
CA LEU A 8 2.25 7.31 -19.66
C LEU A 8 1.93 6.95 -21.12
N ILE A 9 2.59 7.61 -22.08
CA ILE A 9 2.38 7.37 -23.51
C ILE A 9 3.33 6.24 -23.97
N PRO A 10 2.81 5.16 -24.58
CA PRO A 10 3.62 4.09 -25.13
C PRO A 10 4.46 4.57 -26.32
N VAL A 11 5.73 4.18 -26.37
CA VAL A 11 6.61 4.45 -27.51
C VAL A 11 6.86 3.16 -28.29
N VAL A 12 6.50 3.15 -29.57
CA VAL A 12 6.75 2.01 -30.47
C VAL A 12 8.16 2.12 -31.06
N ILE A 13 8.94 1.06 -30.90
CA ILE A 13 10.28 0.92 -31.44
C ILE A 13 10.20 -0.04 -32.62
N THR A 14 10.55 0.42 -33.82
CA THR A 14 10.52 -0.39 -35.04
C THR A 14 11.93 -0.72 -35.51
N SER A 15 12.19 -1.98 -35.88
CA SER A 15 13.47 -2.41 -36.43
C SER A 15 13.30 -3.42 -37.56
N LYS A 16 14.37 -3.64 -38.35
CA LYS A 16 14.38 -4.69 -39.39
C LYS A 16 14.14 -6.10 -38.83
N ALA A 17 14.41 -6.33 -37.54
CA ALA A 17 14.22 -7.61 -36.87
C ALA A 17 12.87 -7.73 -36.16
N GLY A 18 12.03 -6.68 -36.17
CA GLY A 18 10.73 -6.65 -35.51
C GLY A 18 10.49 -5.38 -34.68
N ASN A 19 9.33 -5.35 -34.03
CA ASN A 19 8.85 -4.19 -33.27
C ASN A 19 8.79 -4.49 -31.77
N ALA A 20 8.98 -3.47 -30.96
CA ALA A 20 8.81 -3.51 -29.51
C ALA A 20 8.03 -2.27 -29.05
N VAL A 21 7.44 -2.33 -27.84
CA VAL A 21 6.76 -1.19 -27.22
C VAL A 21 7.43 -0.92 -25.88
N LEU A 22 7.82 0.32 -25.66
CA LEU A 22 8.30 0.82 -24.38
C LEU A 22 7.14 1.51 -23.66
N ILE A 23 6.84 1.05 -22.44
CA ILE A 23 5.86 1.62 -21.52
C ILE A 23 6.50 1.81 -20.15
N SER A 24 5.88 2.63 -19.31
CA SER A 24 6.31 2.79 -17.93
C SER A 24 6.01 1.52 -17.13
N GLU A 25 6.76 1.30 -16.07
CA GLU A 25 6.54 0.16 -15.18
C GLU A 25 5.15 0.24 -14.52
N SER A 26 4.70 1.44 -14.14
CA SER A 26 3.38 1.65 -13.55
C SER A 26 2.25 1.26 -14.51
N GLU A 27 2.38 1.64 -15.79
CA GLU A 27 1.38 1.28 -16.82
C GLU A 27 1.36 -0.23 -17.04
N TRP A 28 2.53 -0.86 -17.15
CA TRP A 28 2.62 -2.31 -17.28
C TRP A 28 1.95 -3.05 -16.12
N ASN A 29 2.20 -2.61 -14.88
CA ASN A 29 1.60 -3.21 -13.70
C ASN A 29 0.08 -3.00 -13.66
N SER A 30 -0.41 -1.81 -14.04
CA SER A 30 -1.84 -1.51 -14.15
C SER A 30 -2.55 -2.41 -15.16
N MET A 31 -1.94 -2.58 -16.35
CA MET A 31 -2.45 -3.47 -17.39
C MET A 31 -2.47 -4.94 -16.92
N ARG A 32 -1.40 -5.38 -16.26
CA ARG A 32 -1.31 -6.75 -15.71
C ARG A 32 -2.36 -7.01 -14.64
N GLU A 33 -2.55 -6.07 -13.71
CA GLU A 33 -3.55 -6.20 -12.66
C GLU A 33 -4.95 -6.23 -13.25
N THR A 34 -5.25 -5.34 -14.20
CA THR A 34 -6.53 -5.36 -14.91
C THR A 34 -6.74 -6.71 -15.61
N ALA A 35 -5.76 -7.20 -16.37
CA ALA A 35 -5.86 -8.51 -17.01
C ALA A 35 -6.06 -9.64 -15.99
N TYR A 36 -5.43 -9.56 -14.83
CA TYR A 36 -5.58 -10.53 -13.74
C TYR A 36 -7.00 -10.51 -13.16
N LEU A 37 -7.53 -9.34 -12.83
CA LEU A 37 -8.89 -9.18 -12.29
C LEU A 37 -9.95 -9.72 -13.26
N PHE A 38 -9.76 -9.51 -14.57
CA PHE A 38 -10.69 -9.97 -15.60
C PHE A 38 -10.45 -11.40 -16.09
N SER A 39 -9.38 -12.08 -15.66
CA SER A 39 -9.04 -13.43 -16.10
C SER A 39 -10.07 -14.49 -15.69
N ASN A 40 -10.76 -14.28 -14.55
CA ASN A 40 -11.83 -15.15 -14.08
C ASN A 40 -13.21 -14.55 -14.43
N PRO A 41 -14.05 -15.23 -15.24
CA PRO A 41 -15.36 -14.73 -15.63
C PRO A 41 -16.28 -14.41 -14.45
N ASN A 42 -16.18 -15.15 -13.35
CA ASN A 42 -17.00 -14.89 -12.16
C ASN A 42 -16.56 -13.58 -11.48
N ASN A 43 -15.24 -13.37 -11.35
CA ASN A 43 -14.71 -12.14 -10.78
C ASN A 43 -15.04 -10.91 -11.65
N ALA A 44 -14.87 -11.04 -12.97
CA ALA A 44 -15.21 -9.98 -13.92
C ALA A 44 -16.68 -9.55 -13.81
N ARG A 45 -17.62 -10.52 -13.75
CA ARG A 45 -19.05 -10.22 -13.57
C ARG A 45 -19.32 -9.48 -12.25
N THR A 46 -18.71 -9.93 -11.16
CA THR A 46 -18.87 -9.28 -9.85
C THR A 46 -18.36 -7.84 -9.89
N LEU A 47 -17.16 -7.60 -10.43
CA LEU A 47 -16.58 -6.26 -10.52
C LEU A 47 -17.44 -5.33 -11.38
N LEU A 48 -17.90 -5.79 -12.55
CA LEU A 48 -18.76 -5.00 -13.43
C LEU A 48 -20.09 -4.65 -12.75
N LYS A 49 -20.71 -5.61 -12.06
CA LYS A 49 -21.92 -5.38 -11.29
C LYS A 49 -21.70 -4.36 -10.18
N SER A 50 -20.61 -4.46 -9.42
CA SER A 50 -20.30 -3.49 -8.36
C SER A 50 -20.05 -2.08 -8.89
N ILE A 51 -19.46 -1.94 -10.08
CA ILE A 51 -19.31 -0.64 -10.76
C ILE A 51 -20.69 -0.07 -11.14
N GLU A 52 -21.60 -0.90 -11.66
CA GLU A 52 -22.96 -0.49 -12.01
C GLU A 52 -23.79 -0.07 -10.79
N GLU A 53 -23.72 -0.84 -9.69
CA GLU A 53 -24.35 -0.51 -8.41
C GLU A 53 -23.83 0.82 -7.86
N MET A 54 -22.51 1.05 -7.92
CA MET A 54 -21.91 2.32 -7.48
C MET A 54 -22.38 3.50 -8.34
N ASN A 55 -22.38 3.34 -9.67
CA ASN A 55 -22.80 4.40 -10.60
C ASN A 55 -24.29 4.72 -10.51
N SER A 56 -25.12 3.74 -10.15
CA SER A 56 -26.56 3.93 -9.90
C SER A 56 -26.89 4.44 -8.50
N GLY A 57 -25.88 4.74 -7.68
CA GLY A 57 -26.06 5.28 -6.32
C GLY A 57 -26.50 4.23 -5.30
N GLN A 58 -26.38 2.94 -5.61
CA GLN A 58 -26.70 1.83 -4.69
C GLN A 58 -25.53 1.49 -3.74
N GLY A 59 -24.42 2.23 -3.82
CA GLY A 59 -23.30 2.08 -2.91
C GLY A 59 -23.69 2.36 -1.46
N GLN A 60 -23.25 1.49 -0.54
CA GLN A 60 -23.47 1.66 0.89
C GLN A 60 -22.16 2.05 1.58
N GLN A 61 -22.24 3.07 2.44
CA GLN A 61 -21.12 3.50 3.25
C GLN A 61 -21.17 2.79 4.60
N TYR A 62 -20.05 2.21 5.00
CA TYR A 62 -19.89 1.58 6.30
C TYR A 62 -18.62 2.10 6.98
N SER A 63 -18.67 2.28 8.29
CA SER A 63 -17.47 2.41 9.11
C SER A 63 -16.72 1.07 9.17
N MET A 64 -15.42 1.11 9.46
CA MET A 64 -14.61 -0.11 9.60
C MET A 64 -15.15 -1.05 10.69
N SER A 65 -15.74 -0.49 11.76
CA SER A 65 -16.41 -1.25 12.82
C SER A 65 -17.69 -1.93 12.33
N GLU A 66 -18.50 -1.26 11.53
CA GLU A 66 -19.74 -1.84 10.98
C GLU A 66 -19.44 -2.93 9.95
N LEU A 67 -18.43 -2.73 9.09
CA LEU A 67 -17.96 -3.77 8.16
C LEU A 67 -17.44 -5.00 8.91
N GLY A 68 -16.67 -4.79 9.98
CA GLY A 68 -16.15 -5.87 10.81
C GLY A 68 -17.28 -6.76 11.34
N LYS A 69 -18.35 -6.15 11.86
CA LYS A 69 -19.54 -6.85 12.35
C LYS A 69 -20.29 -7.57 11.24
N LEU A 70 -20.43 -6.94 10.07
CA LEU A 70 -21.15 -7.53 8.93
C LEU A 70 -20.44 -8.76 8.35
N ILE A 71 -19.10 -8.72 8.27
CA ILE A 71 -18.30 -9.78 7.64
C ILE A 71 -17.96 -10.90 8.61
N PHE A 72 -17.62 -10.57 9.86
CA PHE A 72 -17.11 -11.53 10.84
C PHE A 72 -18.07 -11.79 12.02
N GLY A 73 -19.24 -11.13 12.06
CA GLY A 73 -20.24 -11.26 13.11
C GLY A 73 -19.94 -10.40 14.36
N ASP A 74 -20.79 -10.51 15.39
CA ASP A 74 -20.67 -9.73 16.64
C ASP A 74 -19.35 -9.99 17.42
N GLY A 75 -18.64 -11.08 17.12
CA GLY A 75 -17.32 -11.41 17.70
C GLY A 75 -16.13 -10.71 17.04
N ALA A 76 -16.34 -9.95 15.96
CA ALA A 76 -15.28 -9.26 15.23
C ALA A 76 -14.57 -8.20 16.08
N ASP A 77 -15.34 -7.50 16.92
CA ASP A 77 -14.85 -6.43 17.79
C ASP A 77 -13.80 -6.97 18.78
N GLU A 78 -14.00 -8.17 19.32
CA GLU A 78 -13.05 -8.85 20.22
C GLU A 78 -11.75 -9.22 19.50
N PHE A 79 -11.84 -9.75 18.27
CA PHE A 79 -10.67 -10.09 17.46
C PHE A 79 -9.83 -8.86 17.12
N LEU A 80 -10.48 -7.79 16.62
CA LEU A 80 -9.83 -6.54 16.21
C LEU A 80 -9.24 -5.78 17.41
N GLN A 81 -9.93 -5.74 18.55
CA GLN A 81 -9.39 -5.18 19.79
C GLN A 81 -8.15 -5.96 20.25
N SER A 82 -8.19 -7.30 20.22
CA SER A 82 -7.03 -8.12 20.61
C SER A 82 -5.83 -7.91 19.68
N ALA A 83 -6.04 -7.70 18.38
CA ALA A 83 -4.96 -7.46 17.42
C ALA A 83 -4.31 -6.09 17.64
N ASN A 84 -5.12 -5.06 17.90
CA ASN A 84 -4.63 -3.71 18.14
C ASN A 84 -3.91 -3.60 19.50
N GLU A 85 -4.42 -4.25 20.55
CA GLU A 85 -3.77 -4.33 21.87
C GLU A 85 -2.44 -5.08 21.82
N LYS A 86 -2.37 -6.21 21.10
CA LYS A 86 -1.12 -6.97 20.90
C LYS A 86 -0.07 -6.13 20.16
N GLN A 87 -0.47 -5.33 19.18
CA GLN A 87 0.44 -4.40 18.49
C GLN A 87 0.87 -3.23 19.39
N ALA A 88 -0.03 -2.66 20.19
CA ALA A 88 0.28 -1.59 21.14
C ALA A 88 1.22 -2.05 22.27
N ALA A 89 1.03 -3.25 22.81
CA ALA A 89 1.89 -3.86 23.83
C ALA A 89 3.31 -4.14 23.29
N SER A 90 3.43 -4.61 22.05
CA SER A 90 4.72 -4.80 21.35
C SER A 90 5.47 -3.48 21.17
N ARG A 91 4.77 -2.40 20.78
CA ARG A 91 5.34 -1.03 20.67
C ARG A 91 5.84 -0.50 22.02
N LYS A 92 5.12 -0.76 23.12
CA LYS A 92 5.49 -0.32 24.47
C LYS A 92 6.74 -1.06 25.00
N ASN A 93 6.85 -2.36 24.75
CA ASN A 93 8.03 -3.16 25.13
C ASN A 93 9.29 -2.83 24.31
N ARG A 94 9.14 -2.48 23.03
CA ARG A 94 10.26 -1.97 22.20
C ARG A 94 10.82 -0.64 22.72
N LYS A 95 9.96 0.31 23.13
CA LYS A 95 10.43 1.59 23.72
C LYS A 95 11.17 1.39 25.05
N ARG A 96 10.71 0.47 25.91
CA ARG A 96 11.36 0.18 27.20
C ARG A 96 12.70 -0.53 27.05
N THR A 97 12.83 -1.46 26.09
CA THR A 97 14.10 -2.16 25.84
C THR A 97 15.15 -1.25 25.18
N VAL A 98 14.75 -0.31 24.32
CA VAL A 98 15.67 0.72 23.77
C VAL A 98 16.14 1.70 24.84
N ALA A 99 15.26 2.10 25.77
CA ALA A 99 15.65 2.94 26.91
C ALA A 99 16.62 2.23 27.88
N ALA A 100 16.46 0.91 28.10
CA ALA A 100 17.34 0.13 28.96
C ALA A 100 18.70 -0.23 28.32
N ARG A 101 18.80 -0.25 26.98
CA ARG A 101 20.05 -0.48 26.23
C ARG A 101 20.84 0.80 25.94
N GLY A 102 20.32 1.97 26.31
CA GLY A 102 20.97 3.28 26.17
C GLY A 102 22.08 3.53 27.19
N GLY A 103 23.05 2.62 27.31
CA GLY A 103 24.29 2.83 28.04
C GLY A 103 25.37 3.43 27.14
N ARG A 104 25.87 4.62 27.53
CA ARG A 104 26.92 5.49 26.92
C ARG A 104 26.44 6.55 25.94
N THR A 105 25.90 7.62 26.49
CA THR A 105 26.09 8.98 25.95
C THR A 105 27.61 9.29 25.90
N ARG A 106 28.21 9.31 24.70
CA ARG A 106 29.52 9.95 24.50
C ARG A 106 29.33 11.46 24.54
N THR A 107 29.68 12.09 25.65
CA THR A 107 29.82 13.55 25.77
C THR A 107 30.98 13.99 24.87
N VAL A 108 30.68 14.61 23.73
CA VAL A 108 31.71 15.21 22.87
C VAL A 108 32.09 16.57 23.45
N LYS A 109 33.28 16.67 24.05
CA LYS A 109 33.90 17.97 24.40
C LYS A 109 34.11 18.77 23.12
N LYS A 110 33.37 19.87 22.97
CA LYS A 110 33.58 20.90 21.95
C LYS A 110 34.97 21.52 22.19
N ARG A 111 35.99 21.19 21.38
CA ARG A 111 37.27 21.93 21.38
C ARG A 111 37.03 23.27 20.69
N VAL A 112 37.17 24.36 21.44
CA VAL A 112 37.29 25.72 20.91
C VAL A 112 38.67 25.84 20.28
N ALA A 113 38.73 26.02 18.96
CA ALA A 113 39.96 26.38 18.26
C ALA A 113 40.21 27.88 18.44
N ARG A 114 41.39 28.20 18.98
CA ARG A 114 41.87 29.55 19.24
C ARG A 114 42.70 30.01 18.03
N SER A 115 42.42 31.24 17.59
CA SER A 115 43.10 32.06 16.58
C SER A 115 44.62 31.90 16.49
N LYS A 116 45.14 31.93 15.25
CA LYS A 116 46.22 32.81 14.80
C LYS A 116 45.91 33.27 13.39
#